data_AF-A0A7R9TXP6-F1
#
_entry.id   AF-A0A7R9TXP6-F1
#
_cell.length_a   1.000
_cell.length_b   1.000
_cell.length_c   1.000
_cell.angle_alpha   90.00
_cell.angle_beta   90.00
_cell.angle_gamma   90.00
#
_symmetry.space_group_name_H-M   'P 1'
#
loop_
_entity.id
_entity.type
_entity.pdbx_description
1 polymer ?
#
loop_
_entity_poly.entity_id
_entity_poly.type
_entity_poly.pdbx_seq_one_letter_code
_entity_poly.pdbx_strand_id
1 'polypeptide(L)'
;SSSSSSSSAINGRAFEDESLLGPFFGCSALPDPALLQRQPSVAEQCFSGLESRRGADVEQSIHTLRAVTKQTQEGLYQTLYAMLKHGGDVREGVVAWLAAACDANAGRSKMQIAPLLCSSHGFAHNLSMTTLRLAAPFTEPGAMKFTKIDPSYVRSRKCRLNLTEVTRVSATEEQARAGALTEAEETATESYGFICECFFLAARAMHLGYVKCVSEHTSLARELQDRQSQLGDVDAMRAQWAASLPGGAPNAFQSAQFDRHIGQLTNELARCKERYACFDSVLQDPRAIGEAMAFYRLVATWLIWVATDGRDAAGGVTLAREVAGKTGGGGGGGG
;
A
#
# COMPACT_ATOMS: atom_id res chain seq x y z
N SER A 1 6.27 -24.71 -35.73
CA SER A 1 7.23 -24.47 -34.63
C SER A 1 7.59 -23.00 -34.69
N SER A 2 7.01 -22.12 -33.89
CA SER A 2 7.03 -22.11 -32.43
C SER A 2 5.83 -21.32 -31.91
N SER A 3 4.97 -22.01 -31.17
CA SER A 3 3.93 -21.39 -30.35
C SER A 3 4.61 -20.52 -29.29
N SER A 4 4.56 -19.21 -29.47
CA SER A 4 4.79 -18.23 -28.41
C SER A 4 3.70 -18.45 -27.36
N SER A 5 4.01 -19.24 -26.35
CA SER A 5 3.23 -19.36 -25.14
C SER A 5 3.20 -17.99 -24.47
N SER A 6 2.15 -17.22 -24.74
CA SER A 6 1.77 -16.09 -23.90
C SER A 6 1.49 -16.68 -22.52
N SER A 7 2.47 -16.60 -21.60
CA SER A 7 2.21 -16.81 -20.19
C SER A 7 1.08 -15.85 -19.84
N SER A 8 -0.12 -16.37 -19.61
CA SER A 8 -1.21 -15.57 -19.04
C SER A 8 -0.62 -14.89 -17.81
N ALA A 9 -0.51 -13.56 -17.83
CA ALA A 9 0.10 -12.83 -16.73
C ALA A 9 -0.60 -13.25 -15.44
N ILE A 10 0.16 -13.79 -14.49
CA ILE A 10 -0.36 -14.24 -13.20
C ILE A 10 -0.98 -12.99 -12.55
N ASN A 11 -2.28 -13.05 -12.26
CA ASN A 11 -2.98 -11.95 -11.61
C ASN A 11 -2.56 -11.84 -10.14
N GLY A 12 -2.88 -10.74 -9.46
CA GLY A 12 -2.44 -10.52 -8.10
C GLY A 12 -2.88 -11.60 -7.10
N ARG A 13 -4.06 -12.22 -7.29
CA ARG A 13 -4.49 -13.32 -6.40
C ARG A 13 -3.69 -14.58 -6.59
N ALA A 14 -3.56 -15.04 -7.83
CA ALA A 14 -2.71 -16.19 -8.13
C ALA A 14 -1.26 -15.92 -7.69
N PHE A 15 -0.75 -14.69 -7.81
CA PHE A 15 0.57 -14.34 -7.31
C PHE A 15 0.68 -14.44 -5.78
N GLU A 16 -0.32 -13.95 -5.05
CA GLU A 16 -0.38 -14.03 -3.59
C GLU A 16 -0.48 -15.49 -3.11
N ASP A 17 -1.20 -16.35 -3.82
CA ASP A 17 -1.47 -17.71 -3.36
C ASP A 17 -0.42 -18.73 -3.83
N GLU A 18 0.14 -18.56 -5.03
CA GLU A 18 1.01 -19.55 -5.68
C GLU A 18 2.50 -19.19 -5.63
N SER A 19 2.87 -17.92 -5.40
CA SER A 19 4.28 -17.54 -5.32
C SER A 19 4.90 -17.95 -3.98
N LEU A 20 6.21 -18.25 -3.99
CA LEU A 20 6.94 -18.76 -2.82
C LEU A 20 6.74 -17.92 -1.54
N LEU A 21 6.73 -16.58 -1.68
CA LEU A 21 6.61 -15.66 -0.55
C LEU A 21 5.19 -15.09 -0.39
N GLY A 22 4.34 -15.22 -1.41
CA GLY A 22 3.02 -14.60 -1.48
C GLY A 22 2.15 -14.85 -0.25
N PRO A 23 1.96 -16.12 0.19
CA PRO A 23 1.05 -16.43 1.27
C PRO A 23 1.40 -15.75 2.59
N PHE A 24 2.71 -15.59 2.87
CA PHE A 24 3.21 -14.93 4.07
C PHE A 24 2.94 -13.42 4.07
N PHE A 25 3.02 -12.78 2.90
CA PHE A 25 2.67 -11.37 2.78
C PHE A 25 1.17 -11.14 2.98
N GLY A 26 0.31 -12.11 2.66
CA GLY A 26 -1.13 -12.01 2.89
C GLY A 26 -1.59 -12.16 4.36
N CYS A 27 -0.69 -12.41 5.32
CA CYS A 27 -1.02 -12.46 6.74
C CYS A 27 -1.25 -11.05 7.30
N SER A 28 -2.50 -10.65 7.53
CA SER A 28 -2.84 -9.30 7.99
C SER A 28 -4.17 -9.24 8.74
N ALA A 29 -4.34 -8.17 9.54
CA ALA A 29 -5.61 -7.79 10.13
C ALA A 29 -6.54 -7.06 9.15
N LEU A 30 -6.04 -6.62 7.99
CA LEU A 30 -6.87 -5.99 6.95
C LEU A 30 -7.79 -7.03 6.31
N PRO A 31 -9.12 -6.81 6.30
CA PRO A 31 -10.07 -7.79 5.82
C PRO A 31 -10.03 -7.93 4.29
N ASP A 32 -10.22 -9.17 3.85
CA ASP A 32 -10.50 -9.52 2.46
C ASP A 32 -12.02 -9.46 2.22
N PRO A 33 -12.52 -9.19 0.99
CA PRO A 33 -13.91 -9.45 0.63
C PRO A 33 -14.43 -10.81 1.10
N ALA A 34 -15.72 -10.86 1.45
CA ALA A 34 -16.35 -12.01 2.08
C ALA A 34 -16.15 -13.35 1.34
N LEU A 35 -16.09 -13.33 0.01
CA LEU A 35 -15.88 -14.54 -0.81
C LEU A 35 -14.45 -15.12 -0.70
N LEU A 36 -13.49 -14.32 -0.23
CA LEU A 36 -12.07 -14.67 -0.10
C LEU A 36 -11.58 -14.50 1.34
N GLN A 37 -12.50 -14.46 2.30
CA GLN A 37 -12.16 -14.15 3.68
C GLN A 37 -11.22 -15.21 4.27
N ARG A 38 -10.03 -14.77 4.64
CA ARG A 38 -9.02 -15.61 5.28
C ARG A 38 -9.48 -15.97 6.69
N GLN A 39 -9.16 -17.19 7.11
CA GLN A 39 -9.45 -17.69 8.45
C GLN A 39 -8.19 -17.72 9.32
N PRO A 40 -8.27 -17.37 10.61
CA PRO A 40 -9.47 -16.87 11.29
C PRO A 40 -9.84 -15.42 10.92
N SER A 41 -11.13 -15.07 11.05
CA SER A 41 -11.59 -13.68 10.87
C SER A 41 -11.13 -12.79 12.02
N VAL A 42 -10.15 -11.91 11.75
CA VAL A 42 -9.67 -10.91 12.71
C VAL A 42 -10.78 -9.93 13.10
N ALA A 43 -11.62 -9.55 12.14
CA ALA A 43 -12.77 -8.67 12.37
C ALA A 43 -13.72 -9.25 13.42
N GLU A 44 -14.07 -10.52 13.31
CA GLU A 44 -14.95 -11.19 14.27
C GLU A 44 -14.27 -11.36 15.63
N GLN A 45 -13.00 -11.81 15.67
CA GLN A 45 -12.30 -12.04 16.94
C GLN A 45 -12.07 -10.75 17.73
N CYS A 46 -11.65 -9.69 17.04
CA CYS A 46 -11.19 -8.46 17.66
C CYS A 46 -12.25 -7.38 17.73
N PHE A 47 -13.29 -7.42 16.90
CA PHE A 47 -14.25 -6.33 16.79
C PHE A 47 -15.72 -6.79 16.72
N SER A 48 -16.07 -8.07 16.89
CA SER A 48 -17.49 -8.45 16.97
C SER A 48 -18.21 -7.70 18.11
N GLY A 49 -19.39 -7.15 17.81
CA GLY A 49 -20.23 -6.53 18.83
C GLY A 49 -19.64 -5.26 19.44
N LEU A 50 -19.01 -4.39 18.63
CA LEU A 50 -18.40 -3.14 19.10
C LEU A 50 -19.30 -2.30 20.01
N GLU A 51 -20.62 -2.28 19.76
CA GLU A 51 -21.58 -1.47 20.52
C GLU A 51 -21.75 -1.92 21.97
N SER A 52 -21.52 -3.21 22.25
CA SER A 52 -21.65 -3.78 23.60
C SER A 52 -20.30 -3.94 24.31
N ARG A 53 -19.18 -3.66 23.63
CA ARG A 53 -17.83 -3.78 24.20
C ARG A 53 -17.44 -2.53 24.98
N ARG A 54 -16.64 -2.72 26.04
CA ARG A 54 -16.01 -1.61 26.76
C ARG A 54 -14.90 -1.02 25.91
N GLY A 55 -14.74 0.30 25.94
CA GLY A 55 -13.70 1.00 25.17
C GLY A 55 -12.28 0.44 25.41
N ALA A 56 -11.95 0.12 26.66
CA ALA A 56 -10.65 -0.48 27.02
C ALA A 56 -10.39 -1.84 26.34
N ASP A 57 -11.43 -2.67 26.15
CA ASP A 57 -11.28 -3.98 25.50
C ASP A 57 -11.03 -3.81 23.99
N VAL A 58 -11.62 -2.78 23.37
CA VAL A 58 -11.39 -2.41 21.96
C VAL A 58 -9.97 -1.86 21.77
N GLU A 59 -9.54 -0.94 22.64
CA GLU A 59 -8.17 -0.40 22.62
C GLU A 59 -7.12 -1.49 22.79
N GLN A 60 -7.33 -2.43 23.71
CA GLN A 60 -6.43 -3.58 23.89
C GLN A 60 -6.35 -4.46 22.63
N SER A 61 -7.48 -4.64 21.94
CA SER A 61 -7.51 -5.37 20.66
C SER A 61 -6.69 -4.64 19.60
N ILE A 62 -6.84 -3.31 19.47
CA ILE A 62 -6.05 -2.47 18.55
C ILE A 62 -4.56 -2.56 18.87
N HIS A 63 -4.17 -2.44 20.14
CA HIS A 63 -2.76 -2.55 20.55
C HIS A 63 -2.16 -3.91 20.18
N THR A 64 -2.91 -5.00 20.40
CA THR A 64 -2.49 -6.35 20.05
C THR A 64 -2.31 -6.50 18.55
N LEU A 65 -3.28 -6.02 17.75
CA LEU A 65 -3.19 -6.09 16.28
C LEU A 65 -2.01 -5.30 15.71
N ARG A 66 -1.72 -4.11 16.26
CA ARG A 66 -0.54 -3.33 15.86
C ARG A 66 0.75 -4.07 16.21
N ALA A 67 0.85 -4.66 17.40
CA ALA A 67 2.03 -5.42 17.81
C ALA A 67 2.28 -6.64 16.89
N VAL A 68 1.23 -7.41 16.59
CA VAL A 68 1.31 -8.58 15.70
C VAL A 68 1.63 -8.16 14.27
N THR A 69 0.99 -7.11 13.75
CA THR A 69 1.27 -6.58 12.40
C THR A 69 2.74 -6.17 12.27
N LYS A 70 3.26 -5.45 13.28
CA LYS A 70 4.68 -5.09 13.35
C LYS A 70 5.59 -6.31 13.35
N GLN A 71 5.27 -7.34 14.12
CA GLN A 71 6.07 -8.56 14.18
C GLN A 71 6.08 -9.30 12.84
N THR A 72 4.93 -9.43 12.18
CA THR A 72 4.81 -10.02 10.84
C THR A 72 5.67 -9.28 9.83
N GLN A 73 5.54 -7.95 9.77
CA GLN A 73 6.30 -7.12 8.82
C GLN A 73 7.80 -7.18 9.08
N GLU A 74 8.24 -7.22 10.34
CA GLU A 74 9.65 -7.39 10.68
C GLU A 74 10.16 -8.76 10.23
N GLY A 75 9.38 -9.83 10.44
CA GLY A 75 9.73 -11.18 9.94
C GLY A 75 9.86 -11.25 8.42
N LEU A 76 8.92 -10.63 7.69
CA LEU A 76 8.97 -10.51 6.24
C LEU A 76 10.22 -9.74 5.77
N TYR A 77 10.51 -8.62 6.42
CA TYR A 77 11.72 -7.84 6.15
C TYR A 77 12.99 -8.64 6.40
N GLN A 78 13.14 -9.28 7.56
CA GLN A 78 14.34 -10.06 7.88
C GLN A 78 14.55 -11.20 6.88
N THR A 79 13.46 -11.83 6.43
CA THR A 79 13.49 -12.88 5.41
C THR A 79 14.01 -12.35 4.07
N LEU A 80 13.43 -11.25 3.57
CA LEU A 80 13.92 -10.60 2.34
C LEU A 80 15.35 -10.09 2.48
N TYR A 81 15.68 -9.48 3.61
CA TYR A 81 17.00 -8.91 3.88
C TYR A 81 18.08 -9.99 3.91
N ALA A 82 17.82 -11.14 4.52
CA ALA A 82 18.74 -12.28 4.51
C ALA A 82 19.02 -12.77 3.08
N MET A 83 17.97 -12.90 2.25
CA MET A 83 18.11 -13.27 0.83
C MET A 83 18.89 -12.22 0.02
N LEU A 84 18.60 -10.94 0.23
CA LEU A 84 19.32 -9.84 -0.42
C LEU A 84 20.80 -9.82 -0.03
N LYS A 85 21.13 -10.10 1.23
CA LYS A 85 22.50 -10.13 1.75
C LYS A 85 23.30 -11.32 1.22
N HIS A 86 22.66 -12.44 0.91
CA HIS A 86 23.31 -13.59 0.28
C HIS A 86 23.95 -13.21 -1.08
N GLY A 87 23.29 -12.33 -1.85
CA GLY A 87 23.81 -11.85 -3.13
C GLY A 87 23.65 -12.86 -4.28
N GLY A 88 24.26 -12.52 -5.43
CA GLY A 88 24.15 -13.30 -6.67
C GLY A 88 22.70 -13.45 -7.15
N ASP A 89 22.38 -14.61 -7.71
CA ASP A 89 21.06 -14.93 -8.26
C ASP A 89 19.92 -14.79 -7.24
N VAL A 90 20.21 -14.98 -5.94
CA VAL A 90 19.20 -14.84 -4.87
C VAL A 90 18.75 -13.39 -4.73
N ARG A 91 19.70 -12.44 -4.76
CA ARG A 91 19.37 -11.01 -4.73
C ARG A 91 18.56 -10.62 -5.97
N GLU A 92 18.98 -11.07 -7.14
CA GLU A 92 18.26 -10.83 -8.39
C GLU A 92 16.84 -11.39 -8.36
N GLY A 93 16.66 -12.60 -7.81
CA GLY A 93 15.37 -13.23 -7.60
C GLY A 93 14.45 -12.43 -6.67
N VAL A 94 14.97 -11.87 -5.57
CA VAL A 94 14.17 -11.03 -4.66
C VAL A 94 13.72 -9.75 -5.35
N VAL A 95 14.62 -9.04 -6.04
CA VAL A 95 14.27 -7.79 -6.74
C VAL A 95 13.28 -8.06 -7.87
N ALA A 96 13.45 -9.16 -8.61
CA ALA A 96 12.51 -9.62 -9.63
C ALA A 96 11.14 -9.99 -9.03
N TRP A 97 11.11 -10.68 -7.89
CA TRP A 97 9.86 -11.02 -7.20
C TRP A 97 9.11 -9.77 -6.73
N LEU A 98 9.80 -8.77 -6.18
CA LEU A 98 9.20 -7.50 -5.78
C LEU A 98 8.61 -6.73 -6.98
N ALA A 99 9.31 -6.74 -8.12
CA ALA A 99 8.82 -6.13 -9.36
C ALA A 99 7.57 -6.86 -9.88
N ALA A 100 7.63 -8.19 -9.96
CA ALA A 100 6.50 -9.03 -10.39
C ALA A 100 5.29 -8.87 -9.46
N ALA A 101 5.50 -8.76 -8.15
CA ALA A 101 4.45 -8.49 -7.18
C ALA A 101 3.74 -7.15 -7.45
N CYS A 102 4.50 -6.11 -7.80
CA CYS A 102 3.96 -4.80 -8.19
C CYS A 102 3.18 -4.88 -9.50
N ASP A 103 3.73 -5.55 -10.51
CA ASP A 103 3.15 -5.62 -11.85
C ASP A 103 1.86 -6.46 -11.88
N ALA A 104 1.84 -7.61 -11.19
CA ALA A 104 0.64 -8.43 -11.01
C ALA A 104 -0.50 -7.67 -10.30
N ASN A 105 -0.16 -6.60 -9.58
CA ASN A 105 -1.09 -5.77 -8.82
C ASN A 105 -1.34 -4.39 -9.43
N ALA A 106 -0.95 -4.14 -10.69
CA ALA A 106 -1.21 -2.87 -11.35
C ALA A 106 -2.69 -2.47 -11.32
N GLY A 107 -3.61 -3.44 -11.34
CA GLY A 107 -5.06 -3.19 -11.22
C GLY A 107 -5.49 -2.49 -9.93
N ARG A 108 -4.67 -2.50 -8.87
CA ARG A 108 -4.97 -1.81 -7.60
C ARG A 108 -4.92 -0.29 -7.71
N SER A 109 -4.28 0.28 -8.73
CA SER A 109 -4.25 1.73 -8.96
C SER A 109 -5.56 2.27 -9.56
N LYS A 110 -6.48 1.40 -9.98
CA LYS A 110 -7.78 1.78 -10.52
C LYS A 110 -8.67 2.35 -9.41
N MET A 111 -9.66 3.15 -9.81
CA MET A 111 -10.64 3.73 -8.89
C MET A 111 -11.29 2.65 -8.02
N GLN A 112 -11.73 1.55 -8.65
CA GLN A 112 -12.26 0.36 -8.00
C GLN A 112 -11.30 -0.82 -8.20
N ILE A 113 -10.94 -1.48 -7.11
CA ILE A 113 -10.10 -2.68 -7.16
C ILE A 113 -10.98 -3.86 -7.57
N ALA A 114 -10.54 -4.64 -8.56
CA ALA A 114 -11.14 -5.93 -8.88
C ALA A 114 -10.61 -6.98 -7.89
N PRO A 115 -11.37 -7.40 -6.86
CA PRO A 115 -10.79 -8.11 -5.71
C PRO A 115 -10.33 -9.54 -6.00
N LEU A 116 -10.88 -10.14 -7.05
CA LEU A 116 -10.51 -11.48 -7.53
C LEU A 116 -9.28 -11.47 -8.45
N LEU A 117 -8.87 -10.30 -8.94
CA LEU A 117 -7.74 -10.15 -9.88
C LEU A 117 -6.53 -9.45 -9.25
N CYS A 118 -6.71 -8.86 -8.07
CA CYS A 118 -5.66 -8.17 -7.32
C CYS A 118 -5.45 -8.86 -5.97
N SER A 119 -4.21 -8.88 -5.48
CA SER A 119 -3.90 -9.40 -4.14
C SER A 119 -4.68 -8.65 -3.06
N SER A 120 -4.76 -9.25 -1.88
CA SER A 120 -5.44 -8.71 -0.71
C SER A 120 -4.89 -7.36 -0.28
N HIS A 121 -5.68 -6.62 0.51
CA HIS A 121 -5.18 -5.45 1.24
C HIS A 121 -4.04 -5.81 2.17
N GLY A 122 -4.08 -7.00 2.78
CA GLY A 122 -3.02 -7.51 3.66
C GLY A 122 -1.68 -7.66 2.94
N PHE A 123 -1.69 -8.38 1.81
CA PHE A 123 -0.52 -8.55 0.95
C PHE A 123 0.06 -7.21 0.52
N ALA A 124 -0.78 -6.35 -0.04
CA ALA A 124 -0.32 -5.09 -0.58
C ALA A 124 0.23 -4.16 0.52
N HIS A 125 -0.42 -4.12 1.70
CA HIS A 125 0.06 -3.34 2.85
C HIS A 125 1.39 -3.86 3.38
N ASN A 126 1.52 -5.17 3.57
CA ASN A 126 2.77 -5.78 4.04
C ASN A 126 3.91 -5.59 3.03
N LEU A 127 3.63 -5.64 1.73
CA LEU A 127 4.59 -5.34 0.68
C LEU A 127 5.07 -3.89 0.76
N SER A 128 4.15 -2.94 0.96
CA SER A 128 4.51 -1.53 1.20
C SER A 128 5.42 -1.38 2.41
N MET A 129 5.03 -1.89 3.58
CA MET A 129 5.81 -1.68 4.81
C MET A 129 7.17 -2.38 4.76
N THR A 130 7.24 -3.56 4.13
CA THR A 130 8.51 -4.28 3.98
C THR A 130 9.47 -3.55 3.04
N THR A 131 8.99 -3.00 1.92
CA THR A 131 9.81 -2.21 1.00
C THR A 131 10.23 -0.87 1.59
N LEU A 132 9.38 -0.23 2.41
CA LEU A 132 9.79 0.92 3.22
C LEU A 132 10.91 0.57 4.20
N ARG A 133 10.83 -0.59 4.86
CA ARG A 133 11.87 -1.05 5.78
C ARG A 133 13.20 -1.31 5.07
N LEU A 134 13.17 -1.89 3.86
CA LEU A 134 14.35 -2.03 2.99
C LEU A 134 14.90 -0.66 2.57
N ALA A 135 14.03 0.33 2.37
CA ALA A 135 14.42 1.68 2.00
C ALA A 135 14.94 2.54 3.16
N ALA A 136 14.58 2.19 4.41
CA ALA A 136 14.88 2.96 5.60
C ALA A 136 16.35 3.43 5.70
N PRO A 137 17.39 2.62 5.42
CA PRO A 137 18.79 3.02 5.52
C PRO A 137 19.20 4.18 4.59
N PHE A 138 18.35 4.56 3.63
CA PHE A 138 18.59 5.68 2.71
C PHE A 138 17.50 6.76 2.74
N THR A 139 16.60 6.72 3.72
CA THR A 139 15.63 7.78 4.02
C THR A 139 16.09 8.76 5.11
N GLU A 140 17.25 8.47 5.74
CA GLU A 140 17.82 9.29 6.80
C GLU A 140 18.25 10.68 6.31
N PRO A 141 17.81 11.77 6.97
CA PRO A 141 18.27 13.11 6.65
C PRO A 141 19.80 13.21 6.71
N GLY A 142 20.40 13.84 5.71
CA GLY A 142 21.85 14.08 5.67
C GLY A 142 22.71 12.94 5.13
N ALA A 143 22.14 11.75 4.89
CA ALA A 143 22.87 10.63 4.27
C ALA A 143 23.21 10.87 2.78
N MET A 144 22.59 11.87 2.14
CA MET A 144 22.72 12.25 0.72
C MET A 144 22.50 11.09 -0.27
N LYS A 145 21.96 9.95 0.19
CA LYS A 145 21.78 8.75 -0.64
C LYS A 145 20.76 8.91 -1.76
N PHE A 146 19.96 9.99 -1.74
CA PHE A 146 19.08 10.34 -2.85
C PHE A 146 19.84 10.59 -4.16
N THR A 147 21.12 10.98 -4.12
CA THR A 147 21.95 11.16 -5.32
C THR A 147 22.28 9.83 -6.02
N LYS A 148 22.08 8.70 -5.34
CA LYS A 148 22.24 7.35 -5.90
C LYS A 148 20.97 6.85 -6.62
N ILE A 149 19.91 7.65 -6.61
CA ILE A 149 18.65 7.33 -7.29
C ILE A 149 18.70 8.01 -8.66
N ASP A 150 18.99 7.22 -9.68
CA ASP A 150 19.11 7.72 -11.04
C ASP A 150 17.72 7.94 -11.68
N PRO A 151 17.38 9.16 -12.14
CA PRO A 151 16.11 9.46 -12.81
C PRO A 151 15.95 8.77 -14.17
N SER A 152 17.04 8.37 -14.81
CA SER A 152 17.01 7.64 -16.08
C SER A 152 16.43 6.22 -15.93
N TYR A 153 16.39 5.67 -14.71
CA TYR A 153 15.92 4.31 -14.45
C TYR A 153 14.57 4.02 -15.10
N VAL A 154 13.58 4.89 -14.90
CA VAL A 154 12.22 4.70 -15.44
C VAL A 154 12.11 4.84 -16.96
N ARG A 155 13.18 5.32 -17.63
CA ARG A 155 13.29 5.45 -19.09
C ARG A 155 14.17 4.35 -19.70
N SER A 156 14.87 3.59 -18.87
CA SER A 156 15.70 2.47 -19.28
C SER A 156 14.89 1.19 -19.38
N ARG A 157 15.28 0.32 -20.32
CA ARG A 157 14.81 -1.06 -20.46
C ARG A 157 15.28 -1.97 -19.32
N LYS A 158 16.26 -1.52 -18.53
CA LYS A 158 16.69 -2.19 -17.29
C LYS A 158 15.72 -1.92 -16.12
N CYS A 159 14.75 -1.01 -16.30
CA CYS A 159 13.66 -0.85 -15.33
C CYS A 159 12.87 -2.15 -15.22
N ARG A 160 12.78 -2.69 -14.01
CA ARG A 160 12.03 -3.93 -13.77
C ARG A 160 10.52 -3.74 -13.67
N LEU A 161 10.07 -2.50 -13.46
CA LEU A 161 8.66 -2.18 -13.32
C LEU A 161 8.02 -1.95 -14.68
N ASN A 162 6.86 -2.54 -14.92
CA ASN A 162 6.06 -2.20 -16.09
C ASN A 162 5.31 -0.88 -15.86
N LEU A 163 5.76 0.17 -16.55
CA LEU A 163 5.23 1.54 -16.43
C LEU A 163 4.41 1.98 -17.65
N THR A 164 4.05 1.05 -18.55
CA THR A 164 3.38 1.37 -19.82
C THR A 164 2.04 2.08 -19.59
N GLU A 165 1.17 1.50 -18.76
CA GLU A 165 -0.18 2.04 -18.47
C GLU A 165 -0.20 3.04 -17.29
N VAL A 166 0.97 3.48 -16.81
CA VAL A 166 1.03 4.39 -15.67
C VAL A 166 0.89 5.83 -16.14
N THR A 167 -0.13 6.53 -15.63
CA THR A 167 -0.33 7.96 -15.86
C THR A 167 0.87 8.76 -15.35
N ARG A 168 1.46 9.58 -16.23
CA ARG A 168 2.63 10.41 -15.93
C ARG A 168 2.18 11.79 -15.46
N VAL A 169 3.01 12.44 -14.63
CA VAL A 169 2.70 13.75 -14.04
C VAL A 169 2.49 14.83 -15.10
N SER A 170 3.36 14.86 -16.12
CA SER A 170 3.31 15.86 -17.19
C SER A 170 3.98 15.33 -18.47
N ALA A 171 3.49 14.20 -18.97
CA ALA A 171 3.94 13.67 -20.26
C ALA A 171 2.85 12.78 -20.89
N THR A 172 2.70 12.87 -22.21
CA THR A 172 1.91 11.91 -22.97
C THR A 172 2.67 10.59 -23.14
N GLU A 173 1.97 9.55 -23.59
CA GLU A 173 2.60 8.27 -23.89
C GLU A 173 3.64 8.38 -25.01
N GLU A 174 3.35 9.19 -26.04
CA GLU A 174 4.28 9.44 -27.15
C GLU A 174 5.54 10.16 -26.67
N GLN A 175 5.40 11.17 -25.81
CA GLN A 175 6.54 11.89 -25.22
C GLN A 175 7.39 10.98 -24.35
N ALA A 176 6.76 10.09 -23.58
CA ALA A 176 7.48 9.12 -22.77
C ALA A 176 8.23 8.10 -23.61
N ARG A 177 7.63 7.63 -24.70
CA ARG A 177 8.26 6.70 -25.64
C ARG A 177 9.43 7.35 -26.38
N ALA A 178 9.29 8.60 -26.79
CA ALA A 178 10.36 9.38 -27.41
C ALA A 178 11.50 9.68 -26.42
N GLY A 179 11.19 9.79 -25.11
CA GLY A 179 12.17 10.00 -24.05
C GLY A 179 12.84 8.73 -23.52
N ALA A 180 12.52 7.55 -24.06
CA ALA A 180 13.22 6.31 -23.71
C ALA A 180 14.71 6.42 -24.04
N LEU A 181 15.56 5.75 -23.25
CA LEU A 181 17.00 5.77 -23.53
C LEU A 181 17.30 5.09 -24.87
N THR A 182 18.19 5.70 -25.64
CA THR A 182 18.73 5.14 -26.88
C THR A 182 19.62 3.93 -26.60
N GLU A 183 19.89 3.10 -27.61
CA GLU A 183 20.82 1.97 -27.50
C GLU A 183 22.21 2.39 -26.98
N ALA A 184 22.69 3.56 -27.42
CA ALA A 184 23.99 4.09 -27.00
C ALA A 184 23.96 4.49 -25.52
N GLU A 185 22.91 5.16 -25.06
CA GLU A 185 22.74 5.53 -23.64
C GLU A 185 22.60 4.29 -22.77
N GLU A 186 21.81 3.29 -23.19
CA GLU A 186 21.62 2.03 -22.45
C GLU A 186 22.90 1.22 -22.28
N THR A 187 23.76 1.24 -23.31
CA THR A 187 25.07 0.59 -23.29
C THR A 187 26.05 1.35 -22.39
N ALA A 188 25.96 2.69 -22.36
CA ALA A 188 26.79 3.53 -21.51
C ALA A 188 26.35 3.51 -20.04
N THR A 189 25.07 3.30 -19.76
CA THR A 189 24.54 3.15 -18.40
C THR A 189 24.97 1.81 -17.83
N GLU A 190 25.70 1.81 -16.72
CA GLU A 190 25.97 0.59 -15.94
C GLU A 190 24.66 0.01 -15.36
N SER A 191 24.73 -1.14 -14.67
CA SER A 191 23.56 -1.64 -13.94
C SER A 191 23.12 -0.66 -12.86
N TYR A 192 21.81 -0.44 -12.70
CA TYR A 192 21.28 0.38 -11.62
C TYR A 192 21.55 -0.25 -10.26
N GLY A 193 21.99 0.56 -9.30
CA GLY A 193 22.25 0.09 -7.94
C GLY A 193 20.96 -0.23 -7.17
N PHE A 194 21.08 -1.10 -6.15
CA PHE A 194 19.94 -1.52 -5.32
C PHE A 194 19.16 -0.34 -4.72
N ILE A 195 19.83 0.76 -4.33
CA ILE A 195 19.16 1.92 -3.76
C ILE A 195 18.17 2.52 -4.76
N CYS A 196 18.56 2.62 -6.03
CA CYS A 196 17.70 3.11 -7.10
C CYS A 196 16.53 2.16 -7.34
N GLU A 197 16.80 0.86 -7.55
CA GLU A 197 15.75 -0.13 -7.77
C GLU A 197 14.76 -0.20 -6.59
N CYS A 198 15.27 -0.28 -5.36
CA CYS A 198 14.48 -0.34 -4.13
C CYS A 198 13.64 0.92 -3.93
N PHE A 199 14.14 2.10 -4.30
CA PHE A 199 13.38 3.34 -4.22
C PHE A 199 12.13 3.29 -5.12
N PHE A 200 12.29 2.93 -6.39
CA PHE A 200 11.16 2.85 -7.32
C PHE A 200 10.21 1.69 -6.99
N LEU A 201 10.73 0.54 -6.54
CA LEU A 201 9.91 -0.57 -6.04
C LEU A 201 9.09 -0.16 -4.81
N ALA A 202 9.70 0.53 -3.84
CA ALA A 202 9.00 1.04 -2.66
C ALA A 202 7.94 2.08 -3.05
N ALA A 203 8.24 3.00 -3.98
CA ALA A 203 7.27 3.98 -4.46
C ALA A 203 6.05 3.29 -5.12
N ARG A 204 6.29 2.27 -5.95
CA ARG A 204 5.23 1.49 -6.60
C ARG A 204 4.42 0.68 -5.59
N ALA A 205 5.08 -0.02 -4.68
CA ALA A 205 4.44 -0.79 -3.62
C ALA A 205 3.59 0.11 -2.70
N MET A 206 4.06 1.30 -2.36
CA MET A 206 3.32 2.29 -1.56
C MET A 206 2.05 2.75 -2.26
N HIS A 207 2.14 3.05 -3.56
CA HIS A 207 0.98 3.48 -4.35
C HIS A 207 -0.10 2.40 -4.46
N LEU A 208 0.29 1.15 -4.71
CA LEU A 208 -0.64 0.02 -4.88
C LEU A 208 -1.15 -0.55 -3.53
N GLY A 209 -0.38 -0.38 -2.46
CA GLY A 209 -0.66 -0.94 -1.13
C GLY A 209 -1.14 0.11 -0.15
N TYR A 210 -0.24 0.64 0.68
CA TYR A 210 -0.55 1.53 1.80
C TYR A 210 -1.44 2.73 1.41
N VAL A 211 -1.07 3.49 0.37
CA VAL A 211 -1.84 4.66 -0.07
C VAL A 211 -3.23 4.26 -0.56
N LYS A 212 -3.32 3.16 -1.32
CA LYS A 212 -4.62 2.64 -1.76
C LYS A 212 -5.47 2.18 -0.57
N CYS A 213 -4.88 1.50 0.42
CA CYS A 213 -5.60 1.12 1.64
C CYS A 213 -6.11 2.34 2.43
N VAL A 214 -5.37 3.45 2.48
CA VAL A 214 -5.84 4.72 3.08
C VAL A 214 -7.02 5.31 2.29
N SER A 215 -6.98 5.24 0.95
CA SER A 215 -8.12 5.65 0.12
C SER A 215 -9.35 4.78 0.38
N GLU A 216 -9.20 3.47 0.47
CA GLU A 216 -10.29 2.54 0.78
C GLU A 216 -10.85 2.77 2.19
N HIS A 217 -9.99 3.05 3.18
CA HIS A 217 -10.42 3.43 4.52
C HIS A 217 -11.27 4.70 4.52
N THR A 218 -10.90 5.69 3.71
CA THR A 218 -11.68 6.93 3.54
C THR A 218 -13.04 6.66 2.90
N SER A 219 -13.09 5.81 1.87
CA SER A 219 -14.36 5.40 1.25
C SER A 219 -15.23 4.64 2.25
N LEU A 220 -14.64 3.74 3.04
CA LEU A 220 -15.34 2.97 4.06
C LEU A 220 -15.91 3.84 5.17
N ALA A 221 -15.22 4.94 5.54
CA ALA A 221 -15.75 5.93 6.47
C ALA A 221 -17.04 6.59 5.97
N ARG A 222 -17.10 6.94 4.68
CA ARG A 222 -18.31 7.49 4.05
C ARG A 222 -19.42 6.44 3.99
N GLU A 223 -19.08 5.23 3.57
CA GLU A 223 -19.99 4.10 3.52
C GLU A 223 -20.62 3.79 4.90
N LEU A 224 -19.81 3.94 5.96
CA LEU A 224 -20.27 3.80 7.34
C LEU A 224 -21.28 4.90 7.72
N GLN A 225 -20.98 6.16 7.39
CA GLN A 225 -21.89 7.28 7.65
C GLN A 225 -23.21 7.13 6.87
N ASP A 226 -23.13 6.74 5.60
CA ASP A 226 -24.30 6.53 4.74
C ASP A 226 -25.21 5.43 5.30
N ARG A 227 -24.63 4.29 5.73
CA ARG A 227 -25.40 3.20 6.36
C ARG A 227 -26.02 3.59 7.70
N GLN A 228 -25.32 4.41 8.50
CA GLN A 228 -25.89 4.93 9.74
C GLN A 228 -27.09 5.84 9.48
N SER A 229 -27.00 6.71 8.46
CA SER A 229 -28.12 7.55 8.03
C SER A 229 -29.29 6.70 7.54
N GLN A 230 -29.03 5.73 6.67
CA GLN A 230 -30.07 4.84 6.13
C GLN A 230 -30.81 4.07 7.23
N LEU A 231 -30.10 3.56 8.23
CA LEU A 231 -30.73 2.87 9.36
C LEU A 231 -31.63 3.82 10.16
N GLY A 232 -31.15 5.04 10.44
CA GLY A 232 -31.93 6.07 11.13
C GLY A 232 -33.18 6.51 10.35
N ASP A 233 -33.07 6.62 9.03
CA ASP A 233 -34.19 6.98 8.15
C ASP A 233 -35.26 5.87 8.15
N VAL A 234 -34.86 4.60 8.07
CA VAL A 234 -35.79 3.45 8.13
C VAL A 234 -36.50 3.38 9.49
N ASP A 235 -35.78 3.62 10.59
CA ASP A 235 -36.37 3.67 11.93
C ASP A 235 -37.37 4.83 12.07
N ALA A 236 -37.05 6.00 11.51
CA ALA A 236 -37.96 7.14 11.48
C ALA A 236 -39.21 6.86 10.62
N MET A 237 -39.04 6.22 9.45
CA MET A 237 -40.15 5.79 8.60
C MET A 237 -41.06 4.80 9.32
N ARG A 238 -40.50 3.86 10.09
CA ARG A 238 -41.30 2.94 10.92
C ARG A 238 -42.18 3.70 11.91
N ALA A 239 -41.64 4.70 12.59
CA ALA A 239 -42.38 5.52 13.55
C ALA A 239 -43.49 6.34 12.87
N GLN A 240 -43.20 6.97 11.73
CA GLN A 240 -44.18 7.74 10.96
C GLN A 240 -45.30 6.85 10.40
N TRP A 241 -44.93 5.69 9.85
CA TRP A 241 -45.89 4.74 9.30
C TRP A 241 -46.81 4.18 10.39
N ALA A 242 -46.27 3.80 11.55
CA ALA A 242 -47.07 3.38 12.71
C ALA A 242 -48.08 4.46 13.14
N ALA A 243 -47.67 5.74 13.11
CA ALA A 243 -48.54 6.88 13.44
C ALA A 243 -49.64 7.16 12.38
N SER A 244 -49.42 6.76 11.12
CA SER A 244 -50.36 7.00 10.00
C SER A 244 -51.51 5.99 9.92
N LEU A 245 -51.41 4.86 10.62
CA LEU A 245 -52.37 3.76 10.53
C LEU A 245 -53.64 4.02 11.37
N PRO A 246 -54.86 3.89 10.80
CA PRO A 246 -56.10 3.96 11.57
C PRO A 246 -56.14 2.82 12.59
N GLY A 247 -56.10 3.13 13.88
CA GLY A 247 -56.02 2.13 14.96
C GLY A 247 -54.61 1.91 15.55
N GLY A 248 -53.59 2.61 15.04
CA GLY A 248 -52.28 2.79 15.71
C GLY A 248 -51.33 1.59 15.72
N ALA A 249 -51.72 0.43 15.18
CA ALA A 249 -50.89 -0.77 15.18
C ALA A 249 -50.82 -1.44 13.79
N PRO A 250 -49.62 -1.64 13.22
CA PRO A 250 -49.46 -2.42 12.01
C PRO A 250 -49.80 -3.90 12.21
N ASN A 251 -50.21 -4.57 11.13
CA ASN A 251 -50.46 -6.01 11.20
C ASN A 251 -49.14 -6.79 11.44
N ALA A 252 -49.26 -7.96 12.07
CA ALA A 252 -48.09 -8.73 12.51
C ALA A 252 -47.14 -9.12 11.35
N PHE A 253 -47.68 -9.37 10.17
CA PHE A 253 -46.88 -9.72 8.99
C PHE A 253 -46.01 -8.54 8.53
N GLN A 254 -46.59 -7.35 8.42
CA GLN A 254 -45.85 -6.17 7.98
C GLN A 254 -44.80 -5.74 9.01
N SER A 255 -45.14 -5.74 10.31
CA SER A 255 -44.16 -5.48 11.38
C SER A 255 -42.96 -6.44 11.29
N ALA A 256 -43.22 -7.73 11.08
CA ALA A 256 -42.15 -8.71 10.91
C ALA A 256 -41.30 -8.49 9.65
N GLN A 257 -41.86 -7.95 8.56
CA GLN A 257 -41.08 -7.59 7.37
C GLN A 257 -40.15 -6.40 7.65
N PHE A 258 -40.64 -5.36 8.33
CA PHE A 258 -39.81 -4.22 8.73
C PHE A 258 -38.69 -4.63 9.69
N ASP A 259 -39.02 -5.45 10.70
CA ASP A 259 -38.02 -5.93 11.67
C ASP A 259 -36.92 -6.74 10.99
N ARG A 260 -37.27 -7.56 9.97
CA ARG A 260 -36.26 -8.27 9.16
C ARG A 260 -35.38 -7.32 8.37
N HIS A 261 -35.95 -6.29 7.76
CA HIS A 261 -35.19 -5.32 6.98
C HIS A 261 -34.24 -4.49 7.86
N ILE A 262 -34.74 -3.99 9.00
CA ILE A 262 -33.91 -3.33 10.01
C ILE A 262 -32.80 -4.26 10.46
N GLY A 263 -33.11 -5.52 10.80
CA GLY A 263 -32.11 -6.50 11.19
C GLY A 263 -31.02 -6.74 10.12
N GLN A 264 -31.38 -6.72 8.84
CA GLN A 264 -30.40 -6.81 7.74
C GLN A 264 -29.49 -5.58 7.71
N LEU A 265 -30.05 -4.37 7.74
CA LEU A 265 -29.28 -3.12 7.74
C LEU A 265 -28.38 -3.00 8.98
N THR A 266 -28.87 -3.41 10.16
CA THR A 266 -28.08 -3.46 11.40
C THR A 266 -26.88 -4.41 11.26
N ASN A 267 -27.09 -5.60 10.68
CA ASN A 267 -26.00 -6.56 10.45
C ASN A 267 -24.98 -6.03 9.43
N GLU A 268 -25.43 -5.39 8.36
CA GLU A 268 -24.54 -4.75 7.39
C GLU A 268 -23.74 -3.61 8.00
N LEU A 269 -24.38 -2.78 8.84
CA LEU A 269 -23.72 -1.71 9.57
C LEU A 269 -22.67 -2.26 10.55
N ALA A 270 -22.99 -3.32 11.30
CA ALA A 270 -22.06 -3.98 12.21
C ALA A 270 -20.81 -4.49 11.47
N ARG A 271 -20.98 -5.20 10.35
CA ARG A 271 -19.86 -5.64 9.50
C ARG A 271 -19.03 -4.48 8.94
N CYS A 272 -19.69 -3.38 8.57
CA CYS A 272 -19.01 -2.17 8.11
C CYS A 272 -18.14 -1.56 9.23
N LYS A 273 -18.67 -1.49 10.46
CA LYS A 273 -17.93 -1.00 11.65
C LYS A 273 -16.72 -1.88 11.98
N GLU A 274 -16.89 -3.20 11.92
CA GLU A 274 -15.81 -4.16 12.16
C GLU A 274 -14.68 -4.02 11.13
N ARG A 275 -15.02 -3.96 9.85
CA ARG A 275 -14.05 -3.73 8.77
C ARG A 275 -13.34 -2.38 8.95
N TYR A 276 -14.07 -1.34 9.31
CA TYR A 276 -13.51 -0.02 9.58
C TYR A 276 -12.49 -0.08 10.72
N ALA A 277 -12.84 -0.72 11.85
CA ALA A 277 -11.93 -0.89 12.98
C ALA A 277 -10.65 -1.66 12.62
N CYS A 278 -10.75 -2.69 11.76
CA CYS A 278 -9.56 -3.38 11.23
C CYS A 278 -8.65 -2.42 10.45
N PHE A 279 -9.19 -1.66 9.49
CA PHE A 279 -8.42 -0.69 8.72
C PHE A 279 -7.80 0.39 9.61
N ASP A 280 -8.59 0.96 10.52
CA ASP A 280 -8.14 2.00 11.44
C ASP A 280 -7.01 1.51 12.36
N SER A 281 -7.16 0.30 12.91
CA SER A 281 -6.14 -0.29 13.78
C SER A 281 -4.78 -0.42 13.10
N VAL A 282 -4.74 -0.80 11.82
CA VAL A 282 -3.51 -1.03 11.05
C VAL A 282 -2.95 0.28 10.49
N LEU A 283 -3.79 1.12 9.88
CA LEU A 283 -3.34 2.30 9.16
C LEU A 283 -3.03 3.50 10.06
N GLN A 284 -3.62 3.56 11.26
CA GLN A 284 -3.33 4.59 12.26
C GLN A 284 -2.17 4.22 13.20
N ASP A 285 -1.40 3.17 12.89
CA ASP A 285 -0.17 2.88 13.65
C ASP A 285 0.85 4.02 13.44
N PRO A 286 1.26 4.74 14.50
CA PRO A 286 2.24 5.82 14.39
C PRO A 286 3.54 5.39 13.72
N ARG A 287 3.94 4.11 13.86
CA ARG A 287 5.13 3.59 13.20
C ARG A 287 4.97 3.59 11.68
N ALA A 288 3.87 3.01 11.18
CA ALA A 288 3.60 2.92 9.74
C ALA A 288 3.53 4.32 9.11
N ILE A 289 2.84 5.25 9.78
CA ILE A 289 2.78 6.66 9.37
C ILE A 289 4.19 7.27 9.35
N GLY A 290 4.98 7.07 10.40
CA GLY A 290 6.35 7.60 10.49
C GLY A 290 7.28 7.08 9.39
N GLU A 291 7.25 5.79 9.10
CA GLU A 291 8.03 5.16 8.03
C GLU A 291 7.59 5.68 6.64
N ALA A 292 6.28 5.80 6.41
CA ALA A 292 5.74 6.36 5.17
C ALA A 292 6.15 7.84 4.98
N MET A 293 6.06 8.66 6.04
CA MET A 293 6.47 10.06 6.01
C MET A 293 7.97 10.22 5.77
N ALA A 294 8.80 9.38 6.38
CA ALA A 294 10.25 9.38 6.14
C ALA A 294 10.59 9.10 4.67
N PHE A 295 9.87 8.15 4.05
CA PHE A 295 10.03 7.84 2.64
C PHE A 295 9.51 8.95 1.72
N TYR A 296 8.32 9.51 1.97
CA TYR A 296 7.80 10.60 1.13
C TYR A 296 8.62 11.89 1.27
N ARG A 297 9.26 12.13 2.41
CA ARG A 297 10.26 13.20 2.54
C ARG A 297 11.45 12.96 1.59
N LEU A 298 11.97 11.73 1.54
CA LEU A 298 13.02 11.37 0.57
C LEU A 298 12.54 11.58 -0.87
N VAL A 299 11.32 11.14 -1.20
CA VAL A 299 10.72 11.34 -2.54
C VAL A 299 10.66 12.83 -2.88
N ALA A 300 10.19 13.68 -1.96
CA ALA A 300 10.12 15.12 -2.18
C ALA A 300 11.51 15.73 -2.40
N THR A 301 12.50 15.39 -1.55
CA THR A 301 13.89 15.85 -1.71
C THR A 301 14.47 15.41 -3.05
N TRP A 302 14.25 14.15 -3.44
CA TRP A 302 14.73 13.63 -4.71
C TRP A 302 14.07 14.32 -5.90
N LEU A 303 12.74 14.52 -5.89
CA LEU A 303 12.04 15.23 -6.97
C LEU A 303 12.51 16.68 -7.12
N ILE A 304 12.76 17.39 -6.02
CA ILE A 304 13.34 18.74 -6.06
C ILE A 304 14.73 18.68 -6.70
N TRP A 305 15.57 17.74 -6.27
CA TRP A 305 16.92 17.57 -6.81
C TRP A 305 16.92 17.24 -8.32
N VAL A 306 15.97 16.42 -8.79
CA VAL A 306 15.79 16.12 -10.21
C VAL A 306 15.32 17.36 -10.97
N ALA A 307 14.34 18.09 -10.45
CA ALA A 307 13.79 19.27 -11.10
C ALA A 307 14.80 20.43 -11.23
N THR A 308 15.81 20.47 -10.36
CA THR A 308 16.85 21.51 -10.38
C THR A 308 18.15 21.05 -11.04
N ASP A 309 18.22 19.83 -11.59
CA ASP A 309 19.46 19.19 -12.04
C ASP A 309 20.56 19.21 -10.96
N GLY A 310 20.18 19.05 -9.70
CA GLY A 310 21.07 19.11 -8.55
C GLY A 310 21.54 20.49 -8.13
N ARG A 311 20.95 21.55 -8.68
CA ARG A 311 21.17 22.95 -8.26
C ARG A 311 20.25 23.30 -7.09
N ASP A 312 20.63 24.27 -6.27
CA ASP A 312 19.77 24.84 -5.24
C ASP A 312 18.71 25.78 -5.87
N ALA A 313 17.74 26.23 -5.07
CA ALA A 313 16.66 27.12 -5.52
C ALA A 313 17.15 28.49 -6.03
N ALA A 314 18.40 28.87 -5.77
CA ALA A 314 19.05 30.08 -6.28
C ALA A 314 19.90 29.81 -7.55
N GLY A 315 19.85 28.60 -8.10
CA GLY A 315 20.65 28.19 -9.27
C GLY A 315 22.13 27.90 -8.93
N GLY A 316 22.50 27.95 -7.65
CA GLY A 316 23.82 27.62 -7.15
C GLY A 316 24.04 26.11 -6.99
N VAL A 317 25.30 25.68 -6.96
CA VAL A 317 25.70 24.28 -6.80
C VAL A 317 25.87 23.93 -5.30
N THR A 318 25.24 24.68 -4.37
CA THR A 318 25.56 24.58 -2.93
C THR A 318 25.31 23.19 -2.35
N LEU A 319 24.26 22.50 -2.80
CA LEU A 319 23.97 21.12 -2.41
C LEU A 319 25.11 20.15 -2.81
N ALA A 320 25.70 20.32 -3.99
CA ALA A 320 26.87 19.54 -4.42
C ALA A 320 28.20 20.03 -3.77
N ARG A 321 28.27 21.30 -3.35
CA ARG A 321 29.43 21.85 -2.61
C ARG A 321 29.50 21.30 -1.18
N GLU A 322 28.35 21.11 -0.51
CA GLU A 322 28.27 20.41 0.77
C GLU A 322 28.58 18.90 0.64
N VAL A 323 28.23 18.28 -0.50
CA VAL A 323 28.60 16.88 -0.83
C VAL A 323 30.12 16.73 -0.96
N ALA A 324 30.79 17.63 -1.68
CA ALA A 324 32.25 17.61 -1.83
C ALA A 324 32.98 17.91 -0.51
N GLY A 325 32.42 18.78 0.34
CA GLY A 325 32.99 19.15 1.64
C GLY A 325 32.98 18.00 2.67
N LYS A 326 31.99 17.10 2.64
CA LYS A 326 31.92 15.96 3.57
C LYS A 326 32.80 14.77 3.18
N THR A 327 33.13 14.60 1.91
CA THR A 327 34.06 13.54 1.44
C THR A 327 35.54 13.93 1.56
N GLY A 328 35.86 15.21 1.78
CA GLY A 328 37.24 15.70 1.89
C GLY A 328 37.77 15.89 3.33
N GLY A 329 36.92 15.72 4.36
CA GLY A 329 37.27 15.96 5.76
C GLY A 329 37.87 14.74 6.47
N GLY A 330 38.91 14.13 5.90
CA GLY A 330 39.52 12.91 6.43
C GLY A 330 41.01 12.83 6.16
N GLY A 331 41.75 13.91 6.42
CA GLY A 331 43.20 13.91 6.27
C GLY A 331 43.79 15.28 6.55
N GLY A 332 44.27 15.50 7.77
CA GLY A 332 45.06 16.69 8.07
C GLY A 332 45.01 17.14 9.52
N GLY A 333 45.90 16.57 10.32
CA GLY A 333 46.28 17.05 11.66
C GLY A 333 46.88 15.90 12.44
N GLY A 334 48.15 15.88 12.82
CA GLY A 334 49.23 16.87 12.84
C GLY A 334 50.32 16.25 13.72
N GLY A 335 51.58 16.67 13.53
CA GLY A 335 52.71 16.24 14.35
C GLY A 335 52.68 16.76 15.79
#